data_AF-A0A9X2FST9-F1
#
_entry.id   AF-A0A9X2FST9-F1
#
_cell.length_a   1.000
_cell.length_b   1.000
_cell.length_c   1.000
_cell.angle_alpha   90.00
_cell.angle_beta   90.00
_cell.angle_gamma   90.00
#
_symmetry.space_group_name_H-M   'P 1'
#
loop_
_entity.id
_entity.type
_entity.pdbx_description
1 polymer ?
#
loop_
_entity_poly.entity_id
_entity_poly.type
_entity_poly.pdbx_seq_one_letter_code
_entity_poly.pdbx_strand_id
1 'polypeptide(L)'
;MERDKPKPNVAYWHLYVDEDGISHQVECAMTDFELAAIQPGAAPQWQGRKHHDGMTVMVTVLPVGWVGAWHENPAPQWIIPLSGTWSVEAMDGIRREFGPGDISFGEDQGCEEVEGRKGHRSTTVGDLPATLMIVQFDTSRDKTTPCRFG
;
A
#
# COMPACT_ATOMS: atom_id res chain seq x y z
N MET A 1 0.98 -31.53 -20.58
CA MET A 1 0.30 -30.42 -21.29
C MET A 1 -0.21 -29.48 -20.20
N GLU A 2 0.63 -28.52 -19.78
CA GLU A 2 0.34 -27.58 -18.69
C GLU A 2 0.61 -26.15 -19.17
N ARG A 3 0.10 -25.84 -20.35
CA ARG A 3 0.11 -24.48 -20.92
C ARG A 3 -1.30 -23.92 -20.74
N ASP A 4 -1.39 -22.70 -20.22
CA ASP A 4 -2.59 -21.89 -19.93
C ASP A 4 -3.26 -22.06 -18.55
N LYS A 5 -2.49 -21.96 -17.46
CA LYS A 5 -3.04 -21.28 -16.28
C LYS A 5 -3.05 -19.76 -16.59
N PRO A 6 -4.16 -19.04 -16.43
CA PRO A 6 -4.17 -17.60 -16.65
C PRO A 6 -3.24 -16.92 -15.65
N LYS A 7 -2.49 -15.90 -16.11
CA LYS A 7 -1.70 -15.06 -15.22
C LYS A 7 -2.63 -14.42 -14.17
N PRO A 8 -2.26 -14.43 -12.88
CA PRO A 8 -3.08 -13.82 -11.85
C PRO A 8 -3.04 -12.30 -11.96
N ASN A 9 -4.05 -11.68 -11.36
CA ASN A 9 -4.09 -10.25 -11.07
C ASN A 9 -4.21 -10.11 -9.56
N VAL A 10 -3.33 -9.32 -8.94
CA VAL A 10 -3.36 -9.05 -7.50
C VAL A 10 -3.59 -7.57 -7.30
N ALA A 11 -4.77 -7.22 -6.77
CA ALA A 11 -5.15 -5.84 -6.51
C ALA A 11 -4.35 -5.25 -5.33
N TYR A 12 -4.07 -3.96 -5.41
CA TYR A 12 -3.56 -3.17 -4.30
C TYR A 12 -3.98 -1.72 -4.43
N TRP A 13 -4.06 -1.00 -3.33
CA TRP A 13 -4.34 0.44 -3.34
C TRP A 13 -3.04 1.23 -3.35
N HIS A 14 -2.96 2.25 -4.21
CA HIS A 14 -1.85 3.18 -4.22
C HIS A 14 -2.34 4.54 -3.72
N LEU A 15 -1.82 4.96 -2.57
CA LEU A 15 -1.91 6.33 -2.10
C LEU A 15 -0.68 7.08 -2.63
N TYR A 16 -0.89 8.08 -3.49
CA TYR A 16 0.19 8.73 -4.22
C TYR A 16 -0.03 10.24 -4.29
N VAL A 17 1.04 11.02 -4.41
CA VAL A 17 0.97 12.46 -4.67
C VAL A 17 0.99 12.75 -6.18
N ASP A 18 0.15 13.69 -6.62
CA ASP A 18 0.13 14.16 -8.01
C ASP A 18 1.09 15.35 -8.25
N GLU A 19 1.02 15.96 -9.43
CA GLU A 19 1.88 17.09 -9.81
C GLU A 19 1.51 18.40 -9.10
N ASP A 20 0.29 18.49 -8.56
CA ASP A 20 -0.22 19.65 -7.82
C ASP A 20 0.03 19.52 -6.31
N GLY A 21 0.71 18.45 -5.87
CA GLY A 21 1.01 18.19 -4.46
C GLY A 21 -0.20 17.65 -3.68
N ILE A 22 -1.20 17.11 -4.35
CA ILE A 22 -2.41 16.54 -3.75
C ILE A 22 -2.28 15.02 -3.68
N SER A 23 -2.62 14.44 -2.52
CA SER A 23 -2.68 12.97 -2.40
C SER A 23 -3.99 12.42 -2.97
N HIS A 24 -3.87 11.24 -3.58
CA HIS A 24 -4.95 10.50 -4.23
C HIS A 24 -4.90 9.02 -3.88
N GLN A 25 -6.06 8.37 -3.92
CA GLN A 25 -6.14 6.91 -3.87
C GLN A 25 -6.63 6.32 -5.18
N VAL A 26 -5.94 5.28 -5.65
CA VAL A 26 -6.33 4.52 -6.83
C VAL A 26 -6.14 3.03 -6.62
N GLU A 27 -7.08 2.23 -7.14
CA GLU A 27 -6.91 0.78 -7.19
C GLU A 27 -6.02 0.41 -8.38
N CYS A 28 -4.97 -0.33 -8.09
CA CYS A 28 -4.00 -0.82 -9.05
C CYS A 28 -3.96 -2.34 -9.03
N ALA A 29 -3.29 -2.92 -10.02
CA ALA A 29 -3.17 -4.36 -10.18
C ALA A 29 -1.73 -4.71 -10.49
N MET A 30 -1.11 -5.59 -9.69
CA MET A 30 0.10 -6.28 -10.12
C MET A 30 -0.31 -7.29 -11.19
N THR A 31 0.32 -7.22 -12.36
CA THR A 31 -0.02 -8.12 -13.49
C THR A 31 1.17 -8.87 -14.08
N ASP A 32 2.40 -8.40 -13.82
CA ASP A 32 3.60 -9.03 -14.37
C ASP A 32 4.08 -10.21 -13.54
N PHE A 33 3.51 -11.38 -13.84
CA PHE A 33 3.86 -12.66 -13.23
C PHE A 33 4.51 -13.63 -14.21
N GLU A 34 5.48 -14.39 -13.69
CA GLU A 34 6.09 -15.54 -14.37
C GLU A 34 5.86 -16.83 -13.56
N LEU A 35 5.52 -17.91 -14.24
CA LEU A 35 5.33 -19.21 -13.59
C LEU A 35 6.68 -19.92 -13.50
N ALA A 36 7.23 -19.99 -12.29
CA ALA A 36 8.53 -20.61 -12.04
C ALA A 36 8.60 -21.24 -10.63
N ALA A 37 9.53 -22.16 -10.42
CA ALA A 37 9.84 -22.66 -9.08
C ALA A 37 10.64 -21.59 -8.31
N ILE A 38 10.27 -21.32 -7.05
CA ILE A 38 10.99 -20.32 -6.22
C ILE A 38 12.41 -20.80 -5.86
N GLN A 39 12.57 -22.11 -5.72
CA GLN A 39 13.84 -22.78 -5.47
C GLN A 39 13.85 -24.13 -6.22
N PRO A 40 15.03 -24.71 -6.51
CA PRO A 40 15.13 -26.01 -7.18
C PRO A 40 14.32 -27.10 -6.45
N GLY A 41 13.51 -27.86 -7.20
CA GLY A 41 12.68 -28.95 -6.67
C GLY A 41 11.31 -28.54 -6.11
N ALA A 42 11.02 -27.24 -5.96
CA ALA A 42 9.68 -26.77 -5.58
C ALA A 42 8.70 -26.83 -6.76
N ALA A 43 7.40 -27.00 -6.46
CA ALA A 43 6.35 -26.81 -7.45
C ALA A 43 6.36 -25.36 -7.96
N PRO A 44 6.07 -25.12 -9.26
CA PRO A 44 6.04 -23.78 -9.80
C PRO A 44 4.90 -22.96 -9.20
N GLN A 45 5.15 -21.67 -8.98
CA GLN A 45 4.17 -20.68 -8.55
C GLN A 45 4.30 -19.41 -9.39
N TRP A 46 3.24 -18.61 -9.46
CA TRP A 46 3.30 -17.28 -10.08
C TRP A 46 4.15 -16.36 -9.21
N GLN A 47 5.21 -15.79 -9.80
CA GLN A 47 6.14 -14.90 -9.13
C GLN A 47 6.06 -13.53 -9.78
N GLY A 48 5.76 -12.50 -8.99
CA GLY A 48 5.82 -11.12 -9.45
C GLY A 48 7.27 -10.63 -9.56
N ARG A 49 7.45 -9.41 -10.06
CA ARG A 49 8.77 -8.76 -10.10
C ARG A 49 9.38 -8.66 -8.71
N LYS A 50 10.65 -9.02 -8.60
CA LYS A 50 11.42 -8.83 -7.37
C LYS A 50 11.84 -7.37 -7.28
N HIS A 51 11.53 -6.75 -6.15
CA HIS A 51 12.02 -5.43 -5.80
C HIS A 51 13.10 -5.57 -4.73
N HIS A 52 14.24 -4.91 -4.96
CA HIS A 52 15.37 -4.89 -4.03
C HIS A 52 15.56 -3.46 -3.56
N ASP A 53 15.47 -3.27 -2.24
CA ASP A 53 15.75 -2.03 -1.53
C ASP A 53 16.20 -2.40 -0.11
N GLY A 54 16.77 -1.45 0.63
CA GLY A 54 16.77 -1.55 2.08
C GLY A 54 15.33 -1.43 2.59
N MET A 55 14.95 -2.32 3.52
CA MET A 55 13.58 -2.38 4.02
C MET A 55 13.53 -2.53 5.53
N THR A 56 12.69 -1.72 6.16
CA THR A 56 12.36 -1.84 7.59
C THR A 56 10.98 -2.44 7.74
N VAL A 57 10.84 -3.42 8.65
CA VAL A 57 9.57 -4.06 8.96
C VAL A 57 9.18 -3.76 10.39
N MET A 58 7.92 -3.35 10.60
CA MET A 58 7.35 -3.19 11.93
C MET A 58 5.88 -3.58 11.97
N VAL A 59 5.39 -3.84 13.19
CA VAL A 59 3.97 -4.06 13.46
C VAL A 59 3.45 -2.94 14.34
N THR A 60 2.33 -2.36 13.96
CA THR A 60 1.63 -1.33 14.75
C THR A 60 0.25 -1.83 15.14
N VAL A 61 -0.25 -1.36 16.28
CA VAL A 61 -1.60 -1.63 16.75
C VAL A 61 -2.28 -0.29 16.98
N LEU A 62 -3.27 0.03 16.16
CA LEU A 62 -4.09 1.22 16.30
C LEU A 62 -5.26 0.91 17.25
N PRO A 63 -5.38 1.62 18.39
CA PRO A 63 -6.50 1.42 19.31
C PRO A 63 -7.86 1.68 18.66
N VAL A 64 -8.92 1.15 19.27
CA VAL A 64 -10.30 1.48 18.89
C VAL A 64 -10.53 2.99 19.03
N GLY A 65 -11.14 3.60 18.02
CA GLY A 65 -11.38 5.04 17.99
C GLY A 65 -10.14 5.90 17.74
N TRP A 66 -8.98 5.31 17.41
CA TRP A 66 -7.80 6.07 17.03
C TRP A 66 -8.04 6.87 15.74
N VAL A 67 -7.58 8.12 15.75
CA VAL A 67 -7.65 9.06 14.62
C VAL A 67 -6.29 9.73 14.49
N GLY A 68 -5.64 9.53 13.34
CA GLY A 68 -4.46 10.27 12.94
C GLY A 68 -4.81 11.67 12.44
N ALA A 69 -3.92 12.62 12.68
CA ALA A 69 -3.96 13.92 12.01
C ALA A 69 -3.65 13.75 10.51
N TRP A 70 -3.82 14.81 9.72
CA TRP A 70 -3.31 14.85 8.35
C TRP A 70 -1.78 14.81 8.36
N HIS A 71 -1.19 13.82 7.70
CA HIS A 71 0.25 13.67 7.57
C HIS A 71 0.62 12.81 6.36
N GLU A 72 1.85 12.95 5.87
CA GLU A 72 2.41 12.07 4.85
C GLU A 72 2.92 10.78 5.48
N ASN A 73 2.99 9.69 4.70
CA ASN A 73 3.81 8.56 5.10
C ASN A 73 5.29 8.99 5.15
N PRO A 74 6.08 8.58 6.16
CA PRO A 74 7.47 9.03 6.31
C PRO A 74 8.41 8.54 5.19
N ALA A 75 8.04 7.45 4.53
CA ALA A 75 8.73 6.88 3.37
C ALA A 75 7.75 5.99 2.59
N PRO A 76 8.06 5.61 1.33
CA PRO A 76 7.24 4.65 0.61
C PRO A 76 7.09 3.35 1.39
N GLN A 77 5.86 2.88 1.60
CA GLN A 77 5.65 1.71 2.45
C GLN A 77 4.40 0.92 2.08
N TRP A 78 4.53 -0.41 2.16
CA TRP A 78 3.37 -1.29 2.21
C TRP A 78 2.76 -1.26 3.61
N ILE A 79 1.44 -1.16 3.67
CA ILE A 79 0.65 -1.19 4.89
C ILE A 79 -0.40 -2.28 4.72
N ILE A 80 -0.32 -3.30 5.58
CA ILE A 80 -1.04 -4.57 5.41
C ILE A 80 -1.80 -4.85 6.72
N PRO A 81 -3.14 -4.74 6.74
CA PRO A 81 -3.92 -5.13 7.90
C PRO A 81 -3.80 -6.63 8.15
N LEU A 82 -3.36 -7.00 9.35
CA LEU A 82 -3.34 -8.37 9.84
C LEU A 82 -4.64 -8.72 10.59
N SER A 83 -5.25 -7.72 11.25
CA SER A 83 -6.53 -7.84 11.95
C SER A 83 -7.20 -6.47 12.07
N GLY A 84 -8.52 -6.44 12.28
CA GLY A 84 -9.29 -5.20 12.38
C GLY A 84 -9.34 -4.43 11.06
N THR A 85 -9.83 -3.20 11.11
CA THR A 85 -10.01 -2.37 9.91
C THR A 85 -9.41 -0.98 10.13
N TRP A 86 -8.65 -0.53 9.14
CA TRP A 86 -8.02 0.78 9.10
C TRP A 86 -8.55 1.54 7.89
N SER A 87 -8.80 2.84 8.01
CA SER A 87 -9.23 3.67 6.89
C SER A 87 -8.24 4.77 6.59
N VAL A 88 -8.16 5.14 5.31
CA VAL A 88 -7.35 6.24 4.79
C VAL A 88 -8.25 7.16 3.97
N GLU A 89 -8.18 8.44 4.27
CA GLU A 89 -8.75 9.54 3.49
C GLU A 89 -7.59 10.33 2.86
N ALA A 90 -7.62 10.44 1.53
CA ALA A 90 -6.68 11.28 0.78
C ALA A 90 -7.18 12.73 0.67
N MET A 91 -6.32 13.64 0.22
CA MET A 91 -6.63 15.08 0.14
C MET A 91 -7.76 15.39 -0.85
N ASP A 92 -7.92 14.56 -1.88
CA ASP A 92 -9.04 14.62 -2.82
C ASP A 92 -10.40 14.18 -2.25
N GLY A 93 -10.43 13.76 -0.98
CA GLY A 93 -11.62 13.30 -0.27
C GLY A 93 -11.97 11.83 -0.51
N ILE A 94 -11.17 11.09 -1.30
CA ILE A 94 -11.37 9.64 -1.45
C ILE A 94 -10.96 8.95 -0.16
N ARG A 95 -11.95 8.31 0.48
CA ARG A 95 -11.76 7.47 1.66
C ARG A 95 -11.94 5.99 1.34
N ARG A 96 -11.01 5.15 1.80
CA ARG A 96 -11.05 3.69 1.69
C ARG A 96 -10.80 3.03 3.03
N GLU A 97 -11.38 1.85 3.22
CA GLU A 97 -11.19 0.99 4.39
C GLU A 97 -10.46 -0.26 3.95
N PHE A 98 -9.54 -0.72 4.80
CA PHE A 98 -8.63 -1.82 4.57
C PHE A 98 -8.76 -2.81 5.73
N GLY A 99 -9.16 -4.03 5.41
CA GLY A 99 -9.22 -5.16 6.33
C GLY A 99 -8.20 -6.24 5.98
N PRO A 100 -8.23 -7.39 6.67
CA PRO A 100 -7.29 -8.47 6.44
C PRO A 100 -7.38 -9.01 5.00
N GLY A 101 -6.25 -9.04 4.32
CA GLY A 101 -6.13 -9.45 2.91
C GLY A 101 -6.04 -8.28 1.93
N ASP A 102 -6.42 -7.07 2.34
CA ASP A 102 -6.16 -5.86 1.58
C ASP A 102 -4.70 -5.43 1.75
N ILE A 103 -4.15 -4.77 0.73
CA ILE A 103 -2.80 -4.18 0.78
C ILE A 103 -2.84 -2.76 0.21
N SER A 104 -2.21 -1.83 0.92
CA SER A 104 -2.06 -0.43 0.52
C SER A 104 -0.59 -0.07 0.41
N PHE A 105 -0.23 0.72 -0.61
CA PHE A 105 1.09 1.31 -0.77
C PHE A 105 0.99 2.82 -0.58
N GLY A 106 1.65 3.34 0.45
CA GLY A 106 1.72 4.76 0.75
C GLY A 106 2.97 5.41 0.15
N GLU A 107 2.81 6.17 -0.93
CA GLU A 107 3.84 6.94 -1.64
C GLU A 107 3.38 8.42 -1.80
N ASP A 108 2.80 8.98 -0.74
CA ASP A 108 2.27 10.36 -0.67
C ASP A 108 3.30 11.39 -0.16
N GLN A 109 4.59 11.09 -0.29
CA GLN A 109 5.65 12.04 0.09
C GLN A 109 5.72 13.18 -0.92
N GLY A 110 5.82 14.42 -0.43
CA GLY A 110 5.90 15.62 -1.27
C GLY A 110 4.55 16.31 -1.48
N CYS A 111 3.55 16.01 -0.66
CA CYS A 111 2.29 16.74 -0.69
C CYS A 111 2.50 18.19 -0.23
N GLU A 112 1.78 19.11 -0.87
CA GLU A 112 1.65 20.49 -0.40
C GLU A 112 0.58 20.56 0.69
N GLU A 113 0.71 21.53 1.61
CA GLU A 113 -0.35 21.75 2.59
C GLU A 113 -1.46 22.62 1.97
N VAL A 114 -2.68 22.07 1.92
CA VAL A 114 -3.86 22.74 1.37
C VAL A 114 -5.00 22.69 2.38
N GLU A 115 -5.49 23.85 2.81
CA GLU A 115 -6.59 23.97 3.78
C GLU A 115 -6.38 23.16 5.08
N GLY A 116 -5.13 23.11 5.58
CA GLY A 116 -4.76 22.36 6.77
C GLY A 116 -4.70 20.83 6.58
N ARG A 117 -4.70 20.37 5.33
CA ARG A 117 -4.54 18.96 4.94
C ARG A 117 -3.21 18.79 4.22
N LYS A 118 -2.46 17.75 4.58
CA LYS A 118 -1.19 17.36 3.96
C LYS A 118 -1.06 15.84 4.03
N GLY A 119 -0.77 15.17 2.91
CA GLY A 119 -0.67 13.70 2.87
C GLY A 119 -2.04 13.05 3.02
N HIS A 120 -2.28 12.26 4.05
CA HIS A 120 -3.53 11.55 4.27
C HIS A 120 -3.99 11.62 5.73
N ARG A 121 -5.23 11.22 5.97
CA ARG A 121 -5.79 11.04 7.31
C ARG A 121 -6.22 9.61 7.52
N SER A 122 -5.84 9.05 8.67
CA SER A 122 -6.08 7.65 8.98
C SER A 122 -6.95 7.46 10.22
N THR A 123 -7.80 6.42 10.25
CA THR A 123 -8.57 6.05 11.46
C THR A 123 -8.66 4.54 11.63
N THR A 124 -8.83 4.07 12.86
CA THR A 124 -9.37 2.72 13.11
C THR A 124 -10.87 2.72 12.81
N VAL A 125 -11.41 1.61 12.32
CA VAL A 125 -12.83 1.42 12.02
C VAL A 125 -13.39 0.25 12.83
N GLY A 126 -14.62 0.42 13.33
CA GLY A 126 -15.32 -0.61 14.12
C GLY A 126 -14.93 -0.62 15.60
N ASP A 127 -15.13 -1.78 16.22
CA ASP A 127 -14.98 -2.02 17.66
C ASP A 127 -13.74 -2.88 18.01
N LEU A 128 -12.89 -3.17 17.03
CA LEU A 128 -11.65 -3.90 17.20
C LEU A 128 -10.43 -3.02 16.87
N PRO A 129 -9.29 -3.19 17.58
CA PRO A 129 -8.03 -2.58 17.17
C PRO A 129 -7.62 -3.04 15.77
N ALA A 130 -6.98 -2.16 15.00
CA ALA A 130 -6.35 -2.52 13.73
C ALA A 130 -4.88 -2.85 13.95
N THR A 131 -4.47 -4.08 13.61
CA THR A 131 -3.05 -4.48 13.63
C THR A 131 -2.53 -4.40 12.22
N LEU A 132 -1.48 -3.61 11.99
CA LEU A 132 -0.91 -3.39 10.66
C LEU A 132 0.53 -3.90 10.64
N MET A 133 0.89 -4.64 9.60
CA MET A 133 2.29 -4.84 9.22
C MET A 133 2.69 -3.72 8.26
N ILE A 134 3.85 -3.12 8.51
CA ILE A 134 4.43 -2.09 7.66
C ILE A 134 5.75 -2.62 7.11
N VAL A 135 5.90 -2.55 5.78
CA VAL A 135 7.16 -2.80 5.08
C VAL A 135 7.57 -1.51 4.40
N GLN A 136 8.49 -0.80 5.03
CA GLN A 136 8.94 0.52 4.64
C GLN A 136 10.22 0.42 3.81
N PHE A 137 10.26 1.15 2.69
CA PHE A 137 11.38 1.24 1.78
C PHE A 137 12.33 2.35 2.24
N ASP A 138 13.63 2.14 2.09
CA ASP A 138 14.63 3.17 2.35
C ASP A 138 14.65 4.23 1.24
N THR A 139 14.27 3.86 0.02
CA THR A 139 14.40 4.72 -1.17
C THR A 139 13.07 5.27 -1.66
N SER A 140 12.98 6.60 -1.76
CA SER A 140 11.90 7.33 -2.45
C SER A 140 12.18 7.50 -3.95
N ARG A 141 11.16 7.92 -4.72
CA ARG A 141 11.31 8.31 -6.13
C ARG A 141 11.27 9.83 -6.24
N ASP A 142 12.03 10.38 -7.18
CA ASP A 142 11.98 11.83 -7.47
C ASP A 142 10.60 12.29 -7.98
N LYS A 143 9.89 11.38 -8.67
CA LYS A 143 8.53 11.62 -9.16
C LYS A 143 7.66 10.39 -8.93
N THR A 144 6.54 10.62 -8.26
CA THR A 144 5.51 9.63 -8.01
C THR A 144 4.56 9.53 -9.22
N THR A 145 4.13 8.31 -9.52
CA THR A 145 3.12 8.02 -10.55
C THR A 145 2.20 6.92 -10.04
N PRO A 146 0.90 6.92 -10.37
CA PRO A 146 -0.01 5.87 -9.95
C PRO A 146 0.47 4.49 -10.46
N CYS A 147 0.04 3.44 -9.75
CA CYS A 147 0.34 2.05 -10.09
C CYS A 147 1.83 1.70 -10.29
N ARG A 148 2.70 2.06 -9.31
CA ARG A 148 4.15 1.74 -9.29
C ARG A 148 4.48 0.26 -9.57
N PHE A 149 3.58 -0.66 -9.21
CA PHE A 149 3.77 -2.11 -9.30
C PHE A 149 2.82 -2.77 -10.32
N GLY A 150 2.30 -1.99 -11.28
CA GLY A 150 1.46 -2.44 -12.39
C GLY A 150 2.08 -3.52 -13.27
#